data_AF-A0A2E2CPK2-F1
#
_entry.id   AF-A0A2E2CPK2-F1
#
_cell.length_a   1.000
_cell.length_b   1.000
_cell.length_c   1.000
_cell.angle_alpha   90.00
_cell.angle_beta   90.00
_cell.angle_gamma   90.00
#
_symmetry.space_group_name_H-M   'P 1'
#
loop_
_entity.id
_entity.type
_entity.pdbx_description
1 polymer ?
#
loop_
_entity_poly.entity_id
_entity_poly.type
_entity_poly.pdbx_seq_one_letter_code
_entity_poly.pdbx_strand_id
1 'polypeptide(L)'
;MTIRNPIVYVNGYPQELASSDRLNGVGKSTVSATAPSNPESGDLWLDTNGDVLKIYKGGAWTEPSEDLSTAVVSGSAPTSPSNGLLWFDTTTDQLKVYDGSSNNWKLAESQTYISASAPSSPLAGEFWWDTTETRLKIYTGSAWEYIGSKTFNSTTAPTGSNLQQGDWWYDSVNGGFSMYIAGSINNWVTVVSGGGSGGGGSINDILAYG
;
A
#
# COMPACT_ATOMS: atom_id res chain seq x y z
N MET A 1 19.98 -28.86 -30.21
CA MET A 1 18.94 -29.91 -30.27
C MET A 1 18.03 -29.57 -31.43
N THR A 2 17.73 -30.52 -32.32
CA THR A 2 16.84 -30.26 -33.46
C THR A 2 15.42 -30.04 -32.95
N ILE A 3 14.76 -28.96 -33.37
CA ILE A 3 13.36 -28.69 -33.04
C ILE A 3 12.52 -29.80 -33.70
N ARG A 4 11.61 -30.42 -32.94
CA ARG A 4 10.63 -31.38 -33.46
C ARG A 4 9.23 -30.84 -33.26
N ASN A 5 8.40 -30.95 -34.29
CA ASN A 5 7.00 -30.56 -34.20
C ASN A 5 6.16 -31.72 -33.63
N PRO A 6 4.97 -31.43 -33.06
CA PRO A 6 4.01 -32.46 -32.68
C PRO A 6 3.66 -33.39 -33.84
N ILE A 7 3.36 -34.66 -33.56
CA ILE A 7 2.95 -35.65 -34.57
C ILE A 7 1.41 -35.69 -34.66
N VAL A 8 0.88 -35.67 -35.88
CA VAL A 8 -0.52 -35.95 -36.22
C VAL A 8 -0.61 -37.18 -37.12
N TYR A 9 -1.76 -37.86 -37.12
CA TYR A 9 -2.01 -38.98 -38.02
C TYR A 9 -2.86 -38.54 -39.20
N VAL A 10 -2.32 -38.63 -40.42
CA VAL A 10 -3.04 -38.33 -41.65
C VAL A 10 -3.15 -39.61 -42.45
N ASN A 11 -4.39 -40.04 -42.74
CA ASN A 11 -4.68 -41.32 -43.41
C ASN A 11 -4.00 -42.53 -42.73
N GLY A 12 -3.87 -42.50 -41.39
CA GLY A 12 -3.28 -43.58 -40.61
C GLY A 12 -1.75 -43.57 -40.50
N TYR A 13 -1.05 -42.61 -41.12
CA TYR A 13 0.40 -42.49 -41.02
C TYR A 13 0.81 -41.31 -40.13
N PRO A 14 1.81 -41.47 -39.24
CA PRO A 14 2.31 -40.37 -38.43
C PRO A 14 3.07 -39.38 -39.32
N GLN A 15 2.72 -38.11 -39.20
CA GLN A 15 3.36 -37.00 -39.87
C GLN A 15 3.64 -35.91 -38.83
N GLU A 16 4.76 -35.19 -38.97
CA GLU A 16 4.97 -33.98 -38.19
C GLU A 16 3.98 -32.91 -38.64
N LEU A 17 3.33 -32.25 -37.68
CA LEU A 17 2.48 -31.10 -37.97
C LEU A 17 3.35 -30.02 -38.63
N ALA A 18 2.90 -29.50 -39.76
CA ALA A 18 3.60 -28.42 -40.45
C ALA A 18 3.69 -27.21 -39.51
N SER A 19 4.77 -26.44 -39.58
CA SER A 19 4.94 -25.23 -38.76
C SER A 19 3.90 -24.15 -39.05
N SER A 20 3.20 -24.26 -40.19
CA SER A 20 2.08 -23.42 -40.61
C SER A 20 0.70 -23.97 -40.20
N ASP A 21 0.62 -25.18 -39.64
CA ASP A 21 -0.63 -25.86 -39.30
C ASP A 21 -0.80 -25.98 -37.77
N ARG A 22 -2.04 -26.16 -37.33
CA ARG A 22 -2.43 -26.05 -35.93
C ARG A 22 -3.47 -27.08 -35.55
N LEU A 23 -3.38 -27.56 -34.31
CA LEU A 23 -4.44 -28.39 -33.74
C LEU A 23 -5.64 -27.49 -33.41
N ASN A 24 -6.81 -27.85 -33.93
CA ASN A 24 -8.04 -27.11 -33.68
C ASN A 24 -8.33 -27.04 -32.16
N GLY A 25 -8.65 -25.84 -31.66
CA GLY A 25 -8.93 -25.58 -30.25
C GLY A 25 -7.70 -25.55 -29.34
N VAL A 26 -6.48 -25.67 -29.89
CA VAL A 26 -5.23 -25.60 -29.12
C VAL A 26 -4.48 -24.32 -29.49
N GLY A 27 -4.47 -23.37 -28.56
CA GLY A 27 -3.62 -22.19 -28.64
C GLY A 27 -2.14 -22.59 -28.62
N LYS A 28 -1.31 -21.91 -29.41
CA LYS A 28 0.13 -22.13 -29.42
C LYS A 28 0.71 -21.39 -28.23
N SER A 29 1.52 -22.06 -27.42
CA SER A 29 2.31 -21.42 -26.36
C SER A 29 3.74 -21.23 -26.85
N THR A 30 4.23 -19.99 -26.85
CA THR A 30 5.61 -19.67 -27.24
C THR A 30 6.33 -18.94 -26.11
N VAL A 31 7.63 -19.13 -25.98
CA VAL A 31 8.50 -18.39 -25.05
C VAL A 31 9.62 -17.77 -25.87
N SER A 32 9.68 -16.44 -25.93
CA SER A 32 10.68 -15.72 -26.73
C SER A 32 10.73 -14.23 -26.37
N ALA A 33 11.85 -13.57 -26.69
CA ALA A 33 12.01 -12.12 -26.54
C ALA A 33 11.31 -11.31 -27.65
N THR A 34 10.93 -11.94 -28.75
CA THR A 34 10.20 -11.30 -29.85
C THR A 34 8.83 -11.93 -30.02
N ALA A 35 7.85 -11.10 -30.37
CA ALA A 35 6.48 -11.54 -30.60
C ALA A 35 6.44 -12.60 -31.72
N PRO A 36 5.73 -13.73 -31.53
CA PRO A 36 5.57 -14.73 -32.58
C PRO A 36 4.90 -14.14 -33.82
N SER A 37 5.41 -14.52 -35.00
CA SER A 37 4.80 -14.18 -36.28
C SER A 37 3.63 -15.12 -36.62
N ASN A 38 2.64 -14.60 -37.35
CA ASN A 38 1.39 -15.30 -37.70
C ASN A 38 0.62 -15.85 -36.48
N PRO A 39 0.38 -15.03 -35.45
CA PRO A 39 -0.41 -15.48 -34.30
C PRO A 39 -1.90 -15.63 -34.66
N GLU A 40 -2.56 -16.57 -33.99
CA GLU A 40 -4.01 -16.75 -34.07
C GLU A 40 -4.68 -16.41 -32.74
N SER A 41 -5.96 -16.06 -32.79
CA SER A 41 -6.72 -15.69 -31.59
C SER A 41 -6.67 -16.82 -30.55
N GLY A 42 -6.24 -16.51 -29.34
CA GLY A 42 -6.07 -17.48 -28.25
C GLY A 42 -4.63 -18.01 -28.08
N ASP A 43 -3.68 -17.57 -28.91
CA ASP A 43 -2.27 -17.89 -28.69
C ASP A 43 -1.72 -17.28 -27.41
N LEU A 44 -0.79 -18.00 -26.78
CA LEU A 44 -0.09 -17.58 -25.59
C LEU A 44 1.39 -17.32 -25.91
N TRP A 45 1.93 -16.22 -25.40
CA TRP A 45 3.33 -15.88 -25.56
C TRP A 45 3.91 -15.36 -24.25
N LEU A 46 4.88 -16.05 -23.68
CA LEU A 46 5.72 -15.53 -22.61
C LEU A 46 6.83 -14.66 -23.22
N ASP A 47 6.69 -13.35 -23.09
CA ASP A 47 7.68 -12.36 -23.49
C ASP A 47 8.84 -12.33 -22.48
N THR A 48 9.99 -12.85 -22.87
CA THR A 48 11.15 -12.98 -21.97
C THR A 48 11.91 -11.68 -21.72
N ASN A 49 11.55 -10.56 -22.35
CA ASN A 49 12.13 -9.27 -22.00
C ASN A 49 11.53 -8.68 -20.72
N GLY A 50 10.27 -9.01 -20.44
CA GLY A 50 9.53 -8.52 -19.28
C GLY A 50 8.93 -9.62 -18.40
N ASP A 51 9.17 -10.89 -18.73
CA ASP A 51 8.56 -12.07 -18.10
C ASP A 51 7.03 -12.00 -18.04
N VAL A 52 6.40 -11.47 -19.08
CA VAL A 52 4.94 -11.27 -19.14
C VAL A 52 4.28 -12.25 -20.11
N LEU A 53 3.24 -12.94 -19.63
CA LEU A 53 2.43 -13.85 -20.44
C LEU A 53 1.34 -13.06 -21.19
N LYS A 54 1.47 -12.93 -22.51
CA LYS A 54 0.50 -12.27 -23.39
C LYS A 54 -0.43 -13.29 -24.07
N ILE A 55 -1.65 -12.86 -24.40
CA ILE A 55 -2.59 -13.58 -25.26
C ILE A 55 -2.80 -12.82 -26.57
N TYR A 56 -2.86 -13.51 -27.72
CA TYR A 56 -3.23 -12.86 -28.98
C TYR A 56 -4.75 -12.79 -29.11
N LYS A 57 -5.32 -11.58 -29.16
CA LYS A 57 -6.76 -11.33 -29.26
C LYS A 57 -7.00 -10.01 -29.99
N GLY A 58 -8.05 -9.93 -30.79
CA GLY A 58 -8.43 -8.68 -31.46
C GLY A 58 -7.37 -8.12 -32.42
N GLY A 59 -6.50 -8.97 -32.97
CA GLY A 59 -5.46 -8.58 -33.93
C GLY A 59 -4.14 -8.11 -33.30
N ALA A 60 -4.01 -8.14 -31.97
CA ALA A 60 -2.80 -7.75 -31.25
C ALA A 60 -2.44 -8.72 -30.12
N TRP A 61 -1.17 -8.71 -29.73
CA TRP A 61 -0.73 -9.32 -28.47
C TRP A 61 -1.15 -8.41 -27.32
N THR A 62 -2.03 -8.89 -26.47
CA THR A 62 -2.53 -8.18 -25.29
C THR A 62 -2.03 -8.87 -24.05
N GLU A 63 -1.77 -8.11 -22.99
CA GLU A 63 -1.59 -8.71 -21.66
C GLU A 63 -2.88 -9.43 -21.24
N PRO A 64 -2.82 -10.36 -20.26
CA PRO A 64 -4.02 -10.99 -19.71
C PRO A 64 -4.93 -9.86 -19.22
N SER A 65 -6.09 -9.74 -19.85
CA SER A 65 -7.14 -8.89 -19.35
C SER A 65 -7.77 -9.54 -18.13
N GLU A 66 -8.63 -8.80 -17.47
CA GLU A 66 -9.34 -9.14 -16.23
C GLU A 66 -10.12 -10.45 -16.30
N ASP A 67 -10.42 -10.91 -17.53
CA ASP A 67 -11.01 -12.21 -17.83
C ASP A 67 -10.07 -13.40 -17.47
N LEU A 68 -8.77 -13.15 -17.24
CA LEU A 68 -7.72 -14.18 -17.08
C LEU A 68 -6.74 -13.94 -15.92
N SER A 69 -6.61 -12.73 -15.39
CA SER A 69 -5.87 -12.48 -14.14
C SER A 69 -6.54 -11.40 -13.29
N THR A 70 -6.46 -11.56 -11.96
CA THR A 70 -6.93 -10.57 -10.99
C THR A 70 -5.91 -9.45 -10.74
N ALA A 71 -4.75 -9.49 -11.43
CA ALA A 71 -3.63 -8.56 -11.23
C ALA A 71 -2.85 -8.30 -12.53
N VAL A 72 -2.53 -7.02 -12.79
CA VAL A 72 -1.74 -6.53 -13.93
C VAL A 72 -0.47 -5.85 -13.41
N VAL A 73 0.64 -5.97 -14.14
CA VAL A 73 1.93 -5.32 -13.82
C VAL A 73 2.33 -4.42 -14.98
N SER A 74 2.34 -3.10 -14.78
CA SER A 74 2.63 -2.14 -15.86
C SER A 74 2.98 -0.74 -15.31
N GLY A 75 3.69 0.08 -16.09
CA GLY A 75 3.99 1.47 -15.73
C GLY A 75 2.88 2.47 -16.06
N SER A 76 1.76 2.02 -16.61
CA SER A 76 0.59 2.84 -16.90
C SER A 76 -0.67 2.10 -16.48
N ALA A 77 -1.63 2.84 -15.92
CA ALA A 77 -2.88 2.28 -15.45
C ALA A 77 -3.68 1.64 -16.60
N PRO A 78 -4.30 0.46 -16.38
CA PRO A 78 -5.28 -0.10 -17.30
C PRO A 78 -6.39 0.91 -17.63
N THR A 79 -6.78 1.02 -18.90
CA THR A 79 -7.75 2.03 -19.40
C THR A 79 -9.21 1.58 -19.34
N SER A 80 -9.46 0.29 -19.08
CA SER A 80 -10.80 -0.25 -18.91
C SER A 80 -10.83 -1.28 -17.78
N PRO A 81 -10.59 -0.84 -16.53
CA PRO A 81 -10.58 -1.74 -15.40
C PRO A 81 -12.01 -2.08 -14.90
N SER A 82 -12.21 -3.31 -14.43
CA SER A 82 -13.34 -3.78 -13.66
C SER A 82 -13.04 -3.63 -12.17
N ASN A 83 -14.13 -3.50 -11.42
CA ASN A 83 -14.06 -3.35 -9.99
C ASN A 83 -13.28 -4.50 -9.33
N GLY A 84 -12.27 -4.16 -8.55
CA GLY A 84 -11.40 -5.12 -7.87
C GLY A 84 -10.15 -5.53 -8.64
N LEU A 85 -9.92 -5.05 -9.86
CA LEU A 85 -8.67 -5.29 -10.57
C LEU A 85 -7.49 -4.79 -9.73
N LEU A 86 -6.47 -5.64 -9.55
CA LEU A 86 -5.19 -5.22 -8.97
C LEU A 86 -4.24 -4.74 -10.08
N TRP A 87 -3.47 -3.71 -9.78
CA TRP A 87 -2.44 -3.17 -10.65
C TRP A 87 -1.19 -2.85 -9.84
N PHE A 88 -0.07 -3.49 -10.17
CA PHE A 88 1.24 -3.09 -9.69
C PHE A 88 1.83 -2.04 -10.64
N ASP A 89 1.91 -0.80 -10.16
CA ASP A 89 2.47 0.33 -10.88
C ASP A 89 4.00 0.31 -10.78
N THR A 90 4.67 -0.11 -11.86
CA THR A 90 6.13 -0.23 -11.90
C THR A 90 6.87 1.12 -11.96
N THR A 91 6.15 2.25 -12.05
CA THR A 91 6.78 3.58 -11.97
C THR A 91 6.84 4.10 -10.54
N THR A 92 5.89 3.70 -9.70
CA THR A 92 5.79 4.12 -8.30
C THR A 92 6.08 3.00 -7.30
N ASP A 93 6.28 1.77 -7.77
CA ASP A 93 6.42 0.55 -6.96
C ASP A 93 5.25 0.34 -5.97
N GLN A 94 4.02 0.56 -6.44
CA GLN A 94 2.81 0.50 -5.61
C GLN A 94 1.80 -0.50 -6.15
N LEU A 95 1.20 -1.29 -5.26
CA LEU A 95 0.04 -2.09 -5.60
C LEU A 95 -1.23 -1.25 -5.40
N LYS A 96 -2.06 -1.19 -6.44
CA LYS A 96 -3.33 -0.46 -6.46
C LYS A 96 -4.47 -1.42 -6.78
N VAL A 97 -5.67 -1.09 -6.33
CA VAL A 97 -6.93 -1.77 -6.65
C VAL A 97 -7.89 -0.77 -7.28
N TYR A 98 -8.56 -1.15 -8.35
CA TYR A 98 -9.56 -0.29 -8.97
C TYR A 98 -10.89 -0.42 -8.23
N ASP A 99 -11.40 0.70 -7.70
CA ASP A 99 -12.71 0.79 -7.07
C ASP A 99 -13.71 1.37 -8.09
N GLY A 100 -14.50 0.47 -8.68
CA GLY A 100 -15.51 0.79 -9.69
C GLY A 100 -16.68 1.62 -9.15
N SER A 101 -16.89 1.68 -7.82
CA SER A 101 -17.89 2.58 -7.23
C SER A 101 -17.45 4.04 -7.30
N SER A 102 -16.13 4.27 -7.22
CA SER A 102 -15.52 5.60 -7.27
C SER A 102 -14.87 5.94 -8.60
N ASN A 103 -14.83 4.99 -9.56
CA ASN A 103 -14.14 5.11 -10.85
C ASN A 103 -12.67 5.57 -10.69
N ASN A 104 -11.97 5.04 -9.69
CA ASN A 104 -10.61 5.46 -9.35
C ASN A 104 -9.76 4.29 -8.86
N TRP A 105 -8.44 4.39 -9.08
CA TRP A 105 -7.44 3.51 -8.49
C TRP A 105 -7.14 3.94 -7.05
N LYS A 106 -7.14 2.99 -6.12
CA LYS A 106 -6.77 3.18 -4.72
C LYS A 106 -5.57 2.32 -4.40
N LEU A 107 -4.75 2.70 -3.41
CA LEU A 107 -3.69 1.81 -2.93
C LEU A 107 -4.32 0.55 -2.34
N ALA A 108 -3.75 -0.61 -2.68
CA ALA A 108 -4.14 -1.90 -2.11
C ALA A 108 -3.45 -2.17 -0.77
N GLU A 109 -2.51 -1.30 -0.39
CA GLU A 109 -1.71 -1.36 0.84
C GLU A 109 -1.92 -0.11 1.69
N SER A 110 -1.82 -0.26 3.01
CA SER A 110 -1.82 0.87 3.95
C SER A 110 -0.46 1.55 3.93
N GLN A 111 -0.41 2.86 3.67
CA GLN A 111 0.84 3.62 3.68
C GLN A 111 1.16 4.29 5.02
N THR A 112 2.45 4.55 5.23
CA THR A 112 2.94 5.49 6.25
C THR A 112 3.61 6.67 5.56
N TYR A 113 3.08 7.87 5.78
CA TYR A 113 3.60 9.10 5.19
C TYR A 113 4.63 9.77 6.11
N ILE A 114 5.60 10.49 5.54
CA ILE A 114 6.58 11.29 6.28
C ILE A 114 6.69 12.64 5.57
N SER A 115 6.10 13.70 6.16
CA SER A 115 6.04 15.02 5.53
C SER A 115 5.60 16.10 6.52
N ALA A 116 5.85 17.37 6.18
CA ALA A 116 5.43 18.52 6.98
C ALA A 116 3.94 18.87 6.84
N SER A 117 3.34 18.50 5.71
CA SER A 117 1.91 18.72 5.42
C SER A 117 1.18 17.39 5.37
N ALA A 118 -0.08 17.41 5.81
CA ALA A 118 -0.95 16.25 5.81
C ALA A 118 -1.15 15.71 4.38
N PRO A 119 -1.12 14.39 4.19
CA PRO A 119 -1.55 13.77 2.94
C PRO A 119 -2.99 14.17 2.58
N SER A 120 -3.25 14.43 1.30
CA SER A 120 -4.53 14.97 0.83
C SER A 120 -5.62 13.91 0.62
N SER A 121 -5.24 12.65 0.47
CA SER A 121 -6.16 11.55 0.16
C SER A 121 -5.84 10.27 0.95
N PRO A 122 -5.72 10.34 2.30
CA PRO A 122 -5.43 9.16 3.09
C PRO A 122 -6.63 8.21 3.17
N LEU A 123 -6.34 6.94 3.36
CA LEU A 123 -7.28 5.89 3.71
C LEU A 123 -7.34 5.73 5.24
N ALA A 124 -8.51 5.31 5.74
CA ALA A 124 -8.66 5.04 7.16
C ALA A 124 -7.65 3.97 7.61
N GLY A 125 -6.95 4.24 8.72
CA GLY A 125 -5.90 3.39 9.27
C GLY A 125 -4.49 3.75 8.82
N GLU A 126 -4.31 4.65 7.86
CA GLU A 126 -2.98 5.06 7.43
C GLU A 126 -2.28 5.94 8.47
N PHE A 127 -0.96 5.84 8.50
CA PHE A 127 -0.11 6.58 9.44
C PHE A 127 0.56 7.76 8.75
N TRP A 128 0.79 8.83 9.50
CA TRP A 128 1.56 9.99 9.02
C TRP A 128 2.47 10.51 10.12
N TRP A 129 3.78 10.54 9.86
CA TRP A 129 4.75 11.26 10.66
C TRP A 129 4.80 12.72 10.21
N ASP A 130 4.15 13.59 10.99
CA ASP A 130 4.17 15.04 10.81
C ASP A 130 5.54 15.57 11.24
N THR A 131 6.37 15.98 10.28
CA THR A 131 7.73 16.46 10.58
C THR A 131 7.75 17.86 11.21
N THR A 132 6.67 18.63 11.09
CA THR A 132 6.54 19.95 11.72
C THR A 132 6.26 19.79 13.20
N GLU A 133 5.35 18.88 13.54
CA GLU A 133 4.94 18.62 14.93
C GLU A 133 5.80 17.54 15.61
N THR A 134 6.59 16.80 14.83
CA THR A 134 7.40 15.65 15.26
C THR A 134 6.54 14.60 15.97
N ARG A 135 5.41 14.24 15.35
CA ARG A 135 4.44 13.31 15.95
C ARG A 135 3.80 12.41 14.90
N LEU A 136 3.52 11.18 15.31
CA LEU A 136 2.77 10.21 14.52
C LEU A 136 1.27 10.48 14.65
N LYS A 137 0.57 10.46 13.52
CA LYS A 137 -0.89 10.58 13.40
C LYS A 137 -1.45 9.35 12.67
N ILE A 138 -2.71 9.00 12.95
CA ILE A 138 -3.49 8.01 12.19
C ILE A 138 -4.68 8.70 11.55
N TYR A 139 -4.99 8.38 10.30
CA TYR A 139 -6.21 8.87 9.67
C TYR A 139 -7.38 7.97 10.07
N THR A 140 -8.42 8.54 10.69
CA THR A 140 -9.59 7.78 11.16
C THR A 140 -10.61 7.50 10.07
N GLY A 141 -10.40 8.00 8.85
CA GLY A 141 -11.39 8.08 7.79
C GLY A 141 -12.11 9.43 7.71
N SER A 142 -11.91 10.31 8.70
CA SER A 142 -12.44 11.68 8.70
C SER A 142 -11.38 12.72 9.01
N ALA A 143 -10.49 12.47 9.96
CA ALA A 143 -9.44 13.39 10.39
C ALA A 143 -8.15 12.64 10.75
N TRP A 144 -7.04 13.38 10.76
CA TRP A 144 -5.78 12.92 11.32
C TRP A 144 -5.79 13.12 12.83
N GLU A 145 -5.63 12.03 13.58
CA GLU A 145 -5.60 12.03 15.03
C GLU A 145 -4.22 11.64 15.55
N TYR A 146 -3.82 12.20 16.68
CA TYR A 146 -2.54 11.91 17.29
C TYR A 146 -2.46 10.49 17.85
N ILE A 147 -1.29 9.86 17.68
CA ILE A 147 -1.01 8.55 18.29
C ILE A 147 -0.05 8.74 19.46
N GLY A 148 -0.57 8.47 20.65
CA GLY A 148 0.21 8.50 21.89
C GLY A 148 0.59 9.90 22.35
N SER A 149 1.27 9.94 23.50
CA SER A 149 1.80 11.14 24.12
C SER A 149 3.20 11.46 23.62
N LYS A 150 3.53 12.75 23.49
CA LYS A 150 4.88 13.23 23.23
C LYS A 150 5.59 13.53 24.55
N THR A 151 6.87 13.15 24.63
CA THR A 151 7.73 13.53 25.76
C THR A 151 8.65 14.67 25.36
N PHE A 152 8.61 15.76 26.14
CA PHE A 152 9.48 16.92 26.03
C PHE A 152 10.57 16.86 27.10
N ASN A 153 11.77 17.32 26.77
CA ASN A 153 12.87 17.50 27.72
C ASN A 153 13.41 18.92 27.54
N SER A 154 13.12 19.78 28.51
CA SER A 154 13.44 21.20 28.45
C SER A 154 13.53 21.81 29.85
N THR A 155 14.23 22.93 29.97
CA THR A 155 14.43 23.66 31.23
C THR A 155 13.20 24.48 31.65
N THR A 156 12.27 24.71 30.73
CA THR A 156 11.00 25.38 30.97
C THR A 156 9.86 24.54 30.40
N ALA A 157 8.66 24.75 30.95
CA ALA A 157 7.45 24.09 30.48
C ALA A 157 7.23 24.38 28.98
N PRO A 158 7.06 23.35 28.14
CA PRO A 158 6.72 23.55 26.74
C PRO A 158 5.42 24.34 26.61
N THR A 159 5.37 25.23 25.63
CA THR A 159 4.20 26.06 25.31
C THR A 159 3.88 25.90 23.82
N GLY A 160 2.62 26.15 23.45
CA GLY A 160 2.18 26.09 22.05
C GLY A 160 0.89 25.29 21.85
N SER A 161 0.36 25.33 20.63
CA SER A 161 -0.90 24.71 20.23
C SER A 161 -0.80 23.20 19.93
N ASN A 162 0.41 22.63 19.94
CA ASN A 162 0.64 21.21 19.66
C ASN A 162 0.61 20.32 20.91
N LEU A 163 0.40 20.91 22.09
CA LEU A 163 0.24 20.18 23.35
C LEU A 163 -1.08 19.42 23.35
N GLN A 164 -1.00 18.14 23.71
CA GLN A 164 -2.13 17.23 23.75
C GLN A 164 -2.28 16.64 25.14
N GLN A 165 -3.51 16.23 25.47
CA GLN A 165 -3.79 15.51 26.70
C GLN A 165 -2.80 14.36 26.88
N GLY A 166 -2.15 14.31 28.04
CA GLY A 166 -1.23 13.23 28.37
C GLY A 166 0.20 13.39 27.83
N ASP A 167 0.53 14.48 27.13
CA ASP A 167 1.93 14.80 26.82
C ASP A 167 2.75 14.90 28.12
N TRP A 168 4.01 14.48 28.06
CA TRP A 168 4.93 14.46 29.20
C TRP A 168 6.01 15.52 29.04
N TRP A 169 6.41 16.15 30.13
CA TRP A 169 7.56 17.06 30.16
C TRP A 169 8.47 16.68 31.32
N TYR A 170 9.75 16.53 31.02
CA TYR A 170 10.81 16.46 32.02
C TYR A 170 11.49 17.83 32.17
N ASP A 171 11.38 18.40 33.38
CA ASP A 171 12.13 19.60 33.78
C ASP A 171 13.58 19.19 34.06
N SER A 172 14.47 19.53 33.13
CA SER A 172 15.88 19.16 33.21
C SER A 172 16.71 20.00 34.19
N VAL A 173 16.14 21.07 34.76
CA VAL A 173 16.79 21.90 35.79
C VAL A 173 16.39 21.44 37.17
N ASN A 174 15.09 21.38 37.43
CA ASN A 174 14.57 21.11 38.78
C ASN A 174 14.41 19.61 39.04
N GLY A 175 14.45 18.78 38.00
CA GLY A 175 14.26 17.34 38.10
C GLY A 175 12.82 17.00 38.46
N GLY A 176 12.03 16.64 37.45
CA GLY A 176 10.64 16.24 37.68
C GLY A 176 9.90 15.99 36.39
N PHE A 177 8.91 15.10 36.46
CA PHE A 177 8.00 14.86 35.35
C PHE A 177 6.70 15.62 35.59
N SER A 178 6.15 16.21 34.53
CA SER A 178 4.81 16.77 34.52
C SER A 178 4.04 16.19 33.34
N MET A 179 2.72 16.08 33.49
CA MET A 179 1.83 15.69 32.41
C MET A 179 0.92 16.86 32.03
N TYR A 180 0.71 17.07 30.74
CA TYR A 180 -0.19 18.10 30.24
C TYR A 180 -1.65 17.64 30.34
N ILE A 181 -2.49 18.43 30.99
CA ILE A 181 -3.93 18.20 31.06
C ILE A 181 -4.64 19.20 30.16
N ALA A 182 -5.12 18.74 29.01
CA ALA A 182 -5.84 19.55 28.05
C ALA A 182 -7.32 19.74 28.46
N GLY A 183 -7.98 20.75 27.91
CA GLY A 183 -9.38 21.05 28.19
C GLY A 183 -9.56 21.75 29.53
N SER A 184 -9.70 20.99 30.62
CA SER A 184 -10.14 21.50 31.94
C SER A 184 -9.22 22.56 32.54
N ILE A 185 -7.90 22.40 32.38
CA ILE A 185 -6.91 23.33 32.95
C ILE A 185 -5.86 23.83 31.94
N ASN A 186 -5.69 23.16 30.80
CA ASN A 186 -4.71 23.49 29.75
C ASN A 186 -3.31 23.79 30.31
N ASN A 187 -2.86 23.00 31.28
CA ASN A 187 -1.65 23.26 32.04
C ASN A 187 -0.87 21.98 32.36
N TRP A 188 0.43 22.14 32.65
CA TRP A 188 1.31 21.08 33.14
C TRP A 188 1.06 20.82 34.62
N VAL A 189 0.83 19.55 34.96
CA VAL A 189 0.67 19.09 36.34
C VAL A 189 1.86 18.20 36.70
N THR A 190 2.61 18.59 37.71
CA THR A 190 3.76 17.82 38.20
C THR A 190 3.32 16.48 38.77
N VAL A 191 3.93 15.42 38.26
CA VAL A 191 3.78 14.06 38.76
C VAL A 191 4.79 13.86 39.89
N VAL A 192 4.28 13.87 41.12
CA VAL A 192 5.09 13.57 42.31
C VAL A 192 5.08 12.07 42.56
N SER A 193 6.26 11.45 42.65
CA SER A 193 6.35 10.11 43.24
C SER A 193 6.13 10.27 44.74
N GLY A 194 5.03 9.71 45.26
CA GLY A 194 4.67 9.78 46.66
C GLY A 194 5.70 9.08 47.57
N GLY A 195 6.74 9.81 47.94
CA GLY A 195 7.68 9.48 49.01
C GLY A 195 7.43 10.36 50.24
N GLY A 196 6.18 10.44 50.69
CA GLY A 196 5.81 11.28 51.83
C GLY A 196 4.35 11.10 52.21
N SER A 197 4.12 10.40 53.32
CA SER A 197 2.88 10.27 54.09
C SER A 197 1.83 11.37 53.84
N GLY A 198 0.80 11.07 53.03
CA GLY A 198 -0.47 11.80 53.01
C GLY A 198 -0.69 12.64 51.75
N GLY A 199 -1.44 12.08 50.79
CA GLY A 199 -2.16 12.85 49.78
C GLY A 199 -1.43 13.17 48.47
N GLY A 200 -0.42 12.39 48.07
CA GLY A 200 0.19 12.51 46.75
C GLY A 200 -0.69 11.84 45.69
N GLY A 201 -1.21 12.63 44.75
CA GLY A 201 -2.02 12.15 43.62
C GLY A 201 -1.35 10.96 42.94
N SER A 202 -1.98 9.81 43.08
CA SER A 202 -1.52 8.55 42.48
C SER A 202 -1.75 8.62 40.96
N ILE A 203 -1.02 7.82 40.16
CA ILE A 203 -1.38 7.58 38.74
C ILE A 203 -2.87 7.19 38.62
N ASN A 204 -3.42 6.56 39.66
CA ASN A 204 -4.85 6.22 39.73
C ASN A 204 -5.79 7.45 39.81
N ASP A 205 -5.35 8.57 40.39
CA ASP A 205 -6.15 9.81 40.45
C ASP A 205 -6.14 10.58 39.12
N ILE A 206 -5.12 10.35 38.30
CA ILE A 206 -4.94 10.96 36.97
C ILE A 206 -5.81 10.27 35.91
N LEU A 207 -6.13 8.98 36.09
CA LEU A 207 -6.99 8.20 35.19
C LEU A 207 -8.49 8.37 35.48
N ALA A 208 -8.88 9.06 36.56
CA ALA A 208 -10.27 9.28 36.95
C ALA A 208 -10.97 10.41 36.17
N TYR A 209 -10.27 11.07 35.25
CA TYR A 209 -10.81 12.15 34.39
C TYR A 209 -10.91 11.75 32.90
N GLY A 210 -10.87 10.45 32.59
CA GLY A 210 -11.18 9.90 31.26
C GLY A 210 -12.65 9.62 31.07
#